data_AF-A0A7Y3UZQ8-F1
#
_entry.id   AF-A0A7Y3UZQ8-F1
#
_cell.length_a   1.000
_cell.length_b   1.000
_cell.length_c   1.000
_cell.angle_alpha   90.00
_cell.angle_beta   90.00
_cell.angle_gamma   90.00
#
_symmetry.space_group_name_H-M   'P 1'
#
loop_
_entity.id
_entity.type
_entity.pdbx_description
1 polymer ?
#
loop_
_entity_poly.entity_id
_entity_poly.type
_entity_poly.pdbx_seq_one_letter_code
_entity_poly.pdbx_strand_id
1 'polypeptide(L)'
;MTDSEKKLISRTLQLKPVKFSELKDGNDNTLPMLMKFLADTFTTVGERMDETGSRIDDEFIPDLCTFFNNYQELDDKTCIFEVWSYEPGVIPQTLTPDPDKENAIVDTAGHVDGDGEKREFIHIAHVLAYGHSAIVESTRSTGGVYNIQRYLNKMARKAGLGRKGTFFMTDAVTKQLSKEIDRAGGAVGFTVGVTQVDPNSQSALIGLLSNVRGYMPSSGLMTVDWRSKDKLPTKKVIEAYDEAQKQDEVESVIIHLSDGSSIRGLSKFKIKQTVHVEDVGGRNPSQAELKRKMVLYLEELCTPGADGKRILDESGALADNEIFIPNSRRSKKREAGEG
;
A
#
# COMPACT_ATOMS: atom_id res chain seq x y z
N MET A 1 24.57 36.01 -3.59
CA MET A 1 24.23 34.65 -3.12
C MET A 1 23.95 33.82 -4.35
N THR A 2 24.87 32.93 -4.71
CA THR A 2 24.71 32.01 -5.82
C THR A 2 23.63 31.01 -5.45
N ASP A 3 22.57 30.97 -6.26
CA ASP A 3 21.49 29.99 -6.21
C ASP A 3 22.14 28.60 -6.39
N SER A 4 22.40 27.91 -5.28
CA SER A 4 22.94 26.56 -5.35
C SER A 4 21.86 25.69 -6.00
N GLU A 5 22.16 25.10 -7.15
CA GLU A 5 21.25 24.19 -7.85
C GLU A 5 20.64 23.21 -6.85
N LYS A 6 19.33 23.37 -6.62
CA LYS A 6 18.62 22.55 -5.64
C LYS A 6 18.61 21.12 -6.15
N LYS A 7 19.14 20.21 -5.33
CA LYS A 7 19.21 18.79 -5.66
C LYS A 7 17.80 18.23 -5.79
N LEU A 8 17.50 17.60 -6.93
CA LEU A 8 16.23 16.92 -7.14
C LEU A 8 16.33 15.46 -6.69
N ILE A 9 15.27 14.95 -6.08
CA ILE A 9 15.08 13.54 -5.74
C ILE A 9 13.88 12.98 -6.49
N SER A 10 14.01 11.73 -6.93
CA SER A 10 12.93 11.01 -7.61
C SER A 10 11.99 10.38 -6.59
N ARG A 11 10.68 10.49 -6.85
CA ARG A 11 9.59 9.88 -6.08
C ARG A 11 8.61 9.19 -6.99
N THR A 12 8.05 8.08 -6.53
CA THR A 12 7.02 7.33 -7.27
C THR A 12 5.69 7.52 -6.57
N LEU A 13 4.73 8.12 -7.26
CA LEU A 13 3.35 8.20 -6.84
C LEU A 13 2.59 7.02 -7.42
N GLN A 14 1.83 6.29 -6.61
CA GLN A 14 1.08 5.13 -7.05
C GLN A 14 -0.41 5.29 -6.76
N LEU A 15 -1.25 5.01 -7.75
CA LEU A 15 -2.70 4.94 -7.58
C LEU A 15 -3.11 3.65 -6.87
N LYS A 16 -3.94 3.82 -5.84
CA LYS A 16 -4.50 2.75 -4.99
C LYS A 16 -6.01 2.90 -4.89
N PRO A 17 -6.80 2.01 -5.49
CA PRO A 17 -8.22 1.94 -5.19
C PRO A 17 -8.42 1.57 -3.73
N VAL A 18 -9.43 2.16 -3.10
CA VAL A 18 -9.78 1.97 -1.69
C VAL A 18 -11.16 1.34 -1.62
N LYS A 19 -11.26 0.21 -0.91
CA LYS A 19 -12.55 -0.45 -0.69
C LYS A 19 -12.78 -0.69 0.80
N PHE A 20 -13.94 -0.26 1.28
CA PHE A 20 -14.38 -0.51 2.64
C PHE A 20 -15.03 -1.89 2.77
N SER A 21 -15.00 -2.45 3.98
CA SER A 21 -15.60 -3.76 4.25
C SER A 21 -17.13 -3.69 4.12
N GLU A 22 -17.66 -4.28 3.06
CA GLU A 22 -19.10 -4.48 2.82
C GLU A 22 -19.58 -5.68 3.64
N LEU A 23 -19.93 -5.47 4.91
CA LEU A 23 -20.55 -6.53 5.74
C LEU A 23 -22.08 -6.51 5.73
N LYS A 24 -22.67 -5.42 5.22
CA LYS A 24 -24.08 -5.27 4.84
C LYS A 24 -24.12 -4.23 3.71
N ASP A 25 -25.11 -4.31 2.83
CA ASP A 25 -25.30 -3.32 1.76
C ASP A 25 -25.29 -1.89 2.33
N GLY A 26 -24.66 -0.94 1.61
CA GLY A 26 -24.67 0.51 1.94
C GLY A 26 -23.54 1.02 2.84
N ASN A 27 -22.30 0.53 2.70
CA ASN A 27 -21.13 1.20 3.31
C ASN A 27 -20.52 2.20 2.31
N ASP A 28 -21.07 3.42 2.29
CA ASP A 28 -20.64 4.50 1.40
C ASP A 28 -19.45 5.30 1.97
N ASN A 29 -18.74 4.73 2.95
CA ASN A 29 -17.55 5.38 3.51
C ASN A 29 -16.46 5.50 2.44
N THR A 30 -15.76 6.62 2.51
CA THR A 30 -14.57 6.93 1.71
C THR A 30 -13.38 7.18 2.63
N LEU A 31 -12.17 7.10 2.09
CA LEU A 31 -10.98 7.40 2.88
C LEU A 31 -10.95 8.86 3.38
N PRO A 32 -11.33 9.87 2.57
CA PRO A 32 -11.49 11.25 3.06
C PRO A 32 -12.45 11.36 4.26
N MET A 33 -13.63 10.74 4.20
CA MET A 33 -14.59 10.74 5.31
C MET A 33 -14.01 10.10 6.57
N LEU A 34 -13.30 8.96 6.42
CA LEU A 34 -12.63 8.32 7.53
C LEU A 34 -11.55 9.23 8.13
N MET A 35 -10.73 9.86 7.30
CA MET A 35 -9.64 10.72 7.76
C MET A 35 -10.17 11.96 8.47
N LYS A 36 -11.22 12.61 7.95
CA LYS A 36 -11.91 13.71 8.63
C LYS A 36 -12.38 13.29 10.01
N PHE A 37 -13.11 12.16 10.10
CA PHE A 37 -13.58 11.63 11.37
C PHE A 37 -12.43 11.31 12.34
N LEU A 38 -11.34 10.70 11.87
CA LEU A 38 -10.18 10.39 12.71
C LEU A 38 -9.44 11.64 13.18
N ALA A 39 -9.30 12.66 12.32
CA ALA A 39 -8.69 13.94 12.67
C ALA A 39 -9.51 14.71 13.71
N ASP A 40 -10.84 14.70 13.58
CA ASP A 40 -11.75 15.31 14.57
C ASP A 40 -11.76 14.54 15.90
N THR A 41 -11.51 13.22 15.87
CA THR A 41 -11.53 12.35 17.06
C THR A 41 -10.20 12.35 17.83
N PHE A 42 -9.07 12.39 17.11
CA PHE A 42 -7.74 12.31 17.69
C PHE A 42 -6.95 13.59 17.38
N THR A 43 -7.11 14.57 18.25
CA THR A 43 -6.63 15.94 18.05
C THR A 43 -5.13 16.08 18.24
N THR A 44 -4.51 15.26 19.09
CA THR A 44 -3.06 15.33 19.35
C THR A 44 -2.30 14.14 18.75
N VAL A 45 -0.98 14.31 18.56
CA VAL A 45 -0.09 13.24 18.13
C VAL A 45 -0.16 12.04 19.08
N GLY A 46 -0.16 12.27 20.38
CA GLY A 46 -0.24 11.22 21.39
C GLY A 46 -1.53 10.40 21.31
N GLU A 47 -2.67 11.04 21.05
CA GLU A 47 -3.98 10.38 20.96
C GLU A 47 -4.07 9.40 19.78
N ARG A 48 -3.43 9.74 18.66
CA ARG A 48 -3.42 8.92 17.43
C ARG A 48 -2.16 8.07 17.25
N MET A 49 -1.25 8.07 18.21
CA MET A 49 -0.06 7.24 18.15
C MET A 49 -0.44 5.77 18.35
N ASP A 50 0.08 4.93 17.45
CA ASP A 50 0.03 3.48 17.51
C ASP A 50 1.42 2.92 17.76
N GLU A 51 1.55 2.13 18.82
CA GLU A 51 2.77 1.40 19.13
C GLU A 51 2.58 -0.08 18.77
N THR A 52 3.52 -0.61 17.99
CA THR A 52 3.69 -2.05 17.80
C THR A 52 5.02 -2.47 18.39
N GLY A 53 5.03 -3.63 19.04
CA GLY A 53 6.18 -4.07 19.79
C GLY A 53 6.01 -5.49 20.30
N SER A 54 7.03 -5.94 21.01
CA SER A 54 7.10 -7.26 21.61
C SER A 54 6.93 -7.18 23.12
N ARG A 55 6.37 -8.23 23.73
CA ARG A 55 6.38 -8.39 25.18
C ARG A 55 7.52 -9.30 25.59
N ILE A 56 8.39 -8.82 26.46
CA ILE A 56 9.47 -9.59 27.09
C ILE A 56 9.27 -9.46 28.60
N ASP A 57 9.14 -10.58 29.31
CA ASP A 57 9.04 -10.63 30.77
C ASP A 57 8.04 -9.61 31.38
N ASP A 58 6.82 -9.57 30.83
CA ASP A 58 5.72 -8.66 31.17
C ASP A 58 5.90 -7.16 30.84
N GLU A 59 7.05 -6.75 30.32
CA GLU A 59 7.30 -5.41 29.79
C GLU A 59 6.96 -5.34 28.29
N PHE A 60 6.29 -4.27 27.86
CA PHE A 60 6.04 -4.00 26.43
C PHE A 60 7.14 -3.09 25.89
N ILE A 61 7.90 -3.59 24.94
CA ILE A 61 8.98 -2.84 24.28
C ILE A 61 8.46 -2.44 22.89
N PRO A 62 8.24 -1.13 22.62
CA PRO A 62 7.74 -0.69 21.34
C PRO A 62 8.86 -0.75 20.29
N ASP A 63 8.62 -1.51 19.22
CA ASP A 63 9.54 -1.65 18.09
C ASP A 63 9.28 -0.56 17.03
N LEU A 64 8.04 -0.10 16.90
CA LEU A 64 7.63 0.89 15.90
C LEU A 64 6.47 1.75 16.42
N CYS A 65 6.65 3.06 16.35
CA CYS A 65 5.58 4.04 16.52
C CYS A 65 5.05 4.46 15.14
N THR A 66 3.73 4.58 14.99
CA THR A 66 3.08 5.05 13.76
C THR A 66 1.94 6.01 14.09
N PHE A 67 1.84 7.12 13.36
CA PHE A 67 0.74 8.07 13.52
C PHE A 67 0.46 8.82 12.21
N PHE A 68 -0.78 9.27 11.98
CA PHE A 68 -1.03 10.22 10.88
C PHE A 68 -0.68 11.66 11.31
N ASN A 69 -0.26 12.50 10.37
CA ASN A 69 0.16 13.87 10.62
C ASN A 69 -0.24 14.76 9.45
N ASN A 70 -0.25 16.08 9.67
CA ASN A 70 -0.45 17.09 8.62
C ASN A 70 -1.71 16.84 7.76
N TYR A 71 -2.81 16.43 8.40
CA TYR A 71 -4.10 16.27 7.75
C TYR A 71 -4.61 17.62 7.23
N GLN A 72 -5.07 17.62 5.99
CA GLN A 72 -5.65 18.78 5.34
C GLN A 72 -6.79 18.34 4.44
N GLU A 73 -7.99 18.83 4.72
CA GLU A 73 -9.13 18.73 3.80
C GLU A 73 -8.95 19.75 2.66
N LEU A 74 -9.09 19.29 1.42
CA LEU A 74 -9.04 20.15 0.24
C LEU A 74 -10.45 20.46 -0.27
N ASP A 75 -11.31 19.45 -0.29
CA ASP A 75 -12.73 19.52 -0.59
C ASP A 75 -13.47 18.30 0.04
N ASP A 76 -14.79 18.20 -0.15
CA ASP A 76 -15.63 17.14 0.42
C ASP A 76 -15.20 15.71 0.07
N LYS A 77 -14.46 15.53 -1.03
CA LYS A 77 -14.02 14.23 -1.56
C LYS A 77 -12.50 14.08 -1.55
N THR A 78 -11.75 15.10 -1.16
CA THR A 78 -10.30 15.12 -1.31
C THR A 78 -9.62 15.59 -0.03
N CYS A 79 -8.68 14.80 0.46
CA CYS A 79 -7.81 15.22 1.56
C CYS A 79 -6.37 14.77 1.32
N ILE A 80 -5.44 15.48 1.95
CA ILE A 80 -4.04 15.08 2.03
C ILE A 80 -3.69 14.82 3.49
N PHE A 81 -2.88 13.80 3.73
CA PHE A 81 -2.31 13.53 5.04
C PHE A 81 -0.99 12.78 4.87
N GLU A 82 -0.24 12.70 5.96
CA GLU A 82 0.99 11.93 6.04
C GLU A 82 0.80 10.81 7.06
N VAL A 83 1.45 9.67 6.84
CA VAL A 83 1.61 8.63 7.86
C VAL A 83 3.08 8.54 8.20
N TRP A 84 3.39 8.85 9.45
CA TRP A 84 4.74 8.87 9.98
C TRP A 84 4.97 7.60 10.76
N SER A 85 6.17 7.05 10.65
CA SER A 85 6.61 5.92 11.46
C SER A 85 8.08 6.06 11.84
N TYR A 86 8.43 5.63 13.04
CA TYR A 86 9.81 5.67 13.54
C TYR A 86 10.05 4.57 14.59
N GLU A 87 11.31 4.19 14.76
CA GLU A 87 11.74 3.25 15.80
C GLU A 87 12.04 4.01 17.10
N PRO A 88 11.34 3.71 18.21
CA PRO A 88 11.62 4.33 19.51
C PRO A 88 13.06 4.09 19.97
N GLY A 89 13.68 5.12 20.56
CA GLY A 89 15.06 5.06 21.04
C GLY A 89 16.15 5.19 19.98
N VAL A 90 15.81 5.10 18.68
CA VAL A 90 16.75 5.35 17.56
C VAL A 90 16.69 6.81 17.10
N ILE A 91 15.53 7.44 17.24
CA ILE A 91 15.31 8.83 16.86
C ILE A 91 15.95 9.80 17.86
N PRO A 92 16.68 10.85 17.41
CA PRO A 92 17.17 11.91 18.28
C PRO A 92 16.04 12.57 19.07
N GLN A 93 16.30 12.96 20.32
CA GLN A 93 15.29 13.65 21.16
C GLN A 93 14.75 14.92 20.50
N THR A 94 15.57 15.63 19.74
CA THR A 94 15.18 16.83 18.98
C THR A 94 14.18 16.56 17.86
N LEU A 95 14.08 15.32 17.38
CA LEU A 95 13.14 14.90 16.34
C LEU A 95 11.97 14.08 16.90
N THR A 96 11.98 13.78 18.21
CA THR A 96 10.91 13.02 18.85
C THR A 96 9.61 13.83 18.82
N PRO A 97 8.52 13.29 18.24
CA PRO A 97 7.25 14.01 18.18
C PRO A 97 6.70 14.37 19.57
N ASP A 98 6.28 15.63 19.73
CA ASP A 98 5.61 16.10 20.95
C ASP A 98 4.17 15.57 20.97
N PRO A 99 3.80 14.73 21.96
CA PRO A 99 2.50 14.08 22.01
C PRO A 99 1.34 15.05 22.27
N ASP A 100 1.61 16.24 22.82
CA ASP A 100 0.59 17.23 23.17
C ASP A 100 0.29 18.20 22.02
N LYS A 101 1.03 18.11 20.91
CA LYS A 101 0.82 18.95 19.73
C LYS A 101 -0.23 18.36 18.79
N GLU A 102 -0.90 19.26 18.08
CA GLU A 102 -1.82 18.88 17.01
C GLU A 102 -1.10 18.21 15.85
N ASN A 103 0.10 18.64 15.49
CA ASN A 103 0.92 18.03 14.45
C ASN A 103 2.39 17.95 14.89
N ALA A 104 3.06 16.87 14.52
CA ALA A 104 4.50 16.73 14.72
C ALA A 104 5.25 17.65 13.73
N ILE A 105 6.28 18.32 14.23
CA ILE A 105 7.16 19.19 13.44
C ILE A 105 8.56 18.59 13.52
N VAL A 106 9.23 18.48 12.38
CA VAL A 106 10.60 17.97 12.31
C VAL A 106 11.43 19.09 11.71
N ASP A 107 12.46 19.51 12.43
CA ASP A 107 13.48 20.39 11.86
C ASP A 107 14.33 19.53 10.91
N THR A 108 14.08 19.65 9.61
CA THR A 108 14.69 18.79 8.57
C THR A 108 16.16 19.12 8.28
N ALA A 109 16.83 19.85 9.17
CA ALA A 109 18.27 20.08 9.11
C ALA A 109 18.99 18.72 9.17
N GLY A 110 19.32 18.19 7.99
CA GLY A 110 19.73 16.80 7.81
C GLY A 110 20.83 16.39 8.79
N HIS A 111 20.50 15.45 9.67
CA HIS A 111 21.50 14.83 10.53
C HIS A 111 22.38 13.92 9.67
N VAL A 112 23.68 14.19 9.76
CA VAL A 112 24.73 13.44 9.10
C VAL A 112 25.35 12.56 10.18
N ASP A 113 25.34 11.25 10.00
CA ASP A 113 26.01 10.34 10.93
C ASP A 113 27.55 10.53 10.84
N GLY A 114 28.29 9.96 11.79
CA GLY A 114 29.75 10.09 11.87
C GLY A 114 30.52 9.68 10.60
N ASP A 115 29.90 8.88 9.73
CA ASP A 115 30.45 8.40 8.45
C ASP A 115 30.04 9.25 7.22
N GLY A 116 29.33 10.36 7.43
CA GLY A 116 28.91 11.26 6.34
C GLY A 116 27.63 10.83 5.62
N GLU A 117 27.01 9.71 5.99
CA GLU A 117 25.72 9.28 5.45
C GLU A 117 24.54 9.94 6.17
N LYS A 118 23.54 10.38 5.40
CA LYS A 118 22.31 10.96 5.95
C LYS A 118 21.35 9.83 6.30
N ARG A 119 21.04 9.67 7.59
CA ARG A 119 20.10 8.67 8.08
C ARG A 119 18.68 9.25 8.16
N GLU A 120 17.71 8.49 7.65
CA GLU A 120 16.29 8.82 7.74
C GLU A 120 15.74 8.17 9.02
N PHE A 121 15.52 8.99 10.06
CA PHE A 121 15.02 8.52 11.36
C PHE A 121 13.49 8.41 11.41
N ILE A 122 12.80 9.20 10.60
CA ILE A 122 11.35 9.20 10.48
C ILE A 122 10.99 8.88 9.05
N HIS A 123 10.19 7.85 8.92
CA HIS A 123 9.62 7.38 7.68
C HIS A 123 8.28 8.05 7.43
N ILE A 124 8.18 8.81 6.34
CA ILE A 124 6.97 9.56 5.98
C ILE A 124 6.40 8.97 4.69
N ALA A 125 5.13 8.56 4.74
CA ALA A 125 4.35 8.21 3.57
C ALA A 125 3.29 9.29 3.31
N HIS A 126 3.40 9.97 2.18
CA HIS A 126 2.44 10.99 1.78
C HIS A 126 1.24 10.35 1.05
N VAL A 127 0.03 10.75 1.44
CA VAL A 127 -1.22 10.21 0.89
C VAL A 127 -2.13 11.35 0.47
N LEU A 128 -2.63 11.28 -0.77
CA LEU A 128 -3.74 12.09 -1.26
C LEU A 128 -4.91 11.13 -1.47
N ALA A 129 -5.97 11.26 -0.69
CA ALA A 129 -7.18 10.48 -0.84
C ALA A 129 -8.20 11.24 -1.70
N TYR A 130 -8.86 10.54 -2.63
CA TYR A 130 -9.90 11.06 -3.50
C TYR A 130 -11.04 10.04 -3.62
N GLY A 131 -12.13 10.25 -2.87
CA GLY A 131 -13.28 9.36 -2.82
C GLY A 131 -12.89 7.88 -2.59
N HIS A 132 -13.10 7.04 -3.62
CA HIS A 132 -12.77 5.60 -3.60
C HIS A 132 -11.34 5.25 -4.05
N SER A 133 -10.42 6.20 -4.08
CA SER A 133 -9.02 5.97 -4.40
C SER A 133 -8.08 6.82 -3.54
N ALA A 134 -6.81 6.48 -3.58
CA ALA A 134 -5.73 7.25 -2.98
C ALA A 134 -4.49 7.20 -3.87
N ILE A 135 -3.74 8.29 -3.92
CA ILE A 135 -2.40 8.36 -4.45
C ILE A 135 -1.45 8.27 -3.26
N VAL A 136 -0.58 7.27 -3.26
CA VAL A 136 0.38 7.01 -2.18
C VAL A 136 1.80 7.17 -2.73
N GLU A 137 2.65 7.90 -2.01
CA GLU A 137 4.08 7.92 -2.29
C GLU A 137 4.71 6.56 -1.93
N SER A 138 5.27 5.89 -2.92
CA SER A 138 5.96 4.61 -2.73
C SER A 138 7.39 4.84 -2.25
N THR A 139 7.59 4.82 -0.93
CA THR A 139 8.90 4.78 -0.28
C THR A 139 9.26 3.33 0.12
N ARG A 140 10.53 2.94 -0.01
CA ARG A 140 10.98 1.54 0.19
C ARG A 140 11.06 1.11 1.66
N SER A 141 11.04 2.04 2.61
CA SER A 141 11.46 1.83 4.01
C SER A 141 10.32 1.75 5.04
N THR A 142 9.09 2.08 4.67
CA THR A 142 8.07 2.54 5.65
C THR A 142 6.97 1.51 5.96
N GLY A 143 7.17 0.25 5.57
CA GLY A 143 6.08 -0.74 5.50
C GLY A 143 5.00 -0.41 4.46
N GLY A 144 5.16 0.70 3.74
CA GLY A 144 4.38 1.14 2.60
C GLY A 144 2.87 1.19 2.84
N VAL A 145 2.14 0.87 1.78
CA VAL A 145 0.67 0.86 1.74
C VAL A 145 0.05 -0.06 2.80
N TYR A 146 0.73 -1.16 3.13
CA TYR A 146 0.26 -2.09 4.15
C TYR A 146 0.29 -1.45 5.54
N ASN A 147 1.35 -0.75 5.91
CA ASN A 147 1.43 -0.08 7.22
C ASN A 147 0.35 0.99 7.36
N ILE A 148 0.13 1.81 6.32
CA ILE A 148 -0.95 2.81 6.26
C ILE A 148 -2.31 2.15 6.54
N GLN A 149 -2.63 1.08 5.80
CA GLN A 149 -3.87 0.34 5.95
C GLN A 149 -4.02 -0.27 7.36
N ARG A 150 -2.97 -0.94 7.87
CA ARG A 150 -2.95 -1.56 9.20
C ARG A 150 -3.25 -0.52 10.28
N TYR A 151 -2.51 0.58 10.25
CA TYR A 151 -2.59 1.67 11.21
C TYR A 151 -3.96 2.34 11.20
N LEU A 152 -4.42 2.83 10.04
CA LEU A 152 -5.71 3.53 9.96
C LEU A 152 -6.90 2.63 10.32
N ASN A 153 -6.85 1.34 9.96
CA ASN A 153 -7.85 0.39 10.42
C ASN A 153 -7.83 0.19 11.94
N LYS A 154 -6.66 0.26 12.59
CA LYS A 154 -6.56 0.20 14.06
C LYS A 154 -7.12 1.47 14.69
N MET A 155 -6.84 2.65 14.13
CA MET A 155 -7.41 3.92 14.58
C MET A 155 -8.93 3.97 14.42
N ALA A 156 -9.46 3.49 13.29
CA ALA A 156 -10.91 3.35 13.09
C ALA A 156 -11.56 2.45 14.16
N ARG A 157 -10.90 1.35 14.54
CA ARG A 157 -11.36 0.48 15.64
C ARG A 157 -11.27 1.17 16.99
N LYS A 158 -10.17 1.89 17.28
CA LYS A 158 -9.98 2.66 18.52
C LYS A 158 -11.06 3.74 18.68
N ALA A 159 -11.46 4.37 17.59
CA ALA A 159 -12.52 5.38 17.55
C ALA A 159 -13.95 4.78 17.51
N GLY A 160 -14.13 3.47 17.69
CA GLY A 160 -15.45 2.84 17.80
C GLY A 160 -16.18 2.58 16.47
N LEU A 161 -15.57 2.83 15.31
CA LEU A 161 -16.18 2.52 14.00
C LEU A 161 -16.25 1.01 13.71
N GLY A 162 -15.51 0.21 14.47
CA GLY A 162 -15.47 -1.25 14.32
C GLY A 162 -15.15 -1.65 12.88
N ARG A 163 -15.99 -2.52 12.30
CA ARG A 163 -15.79 -3.00 10.93
C ARG A 163 -16.20 -2.00 9.84
N LYS A 164 -17.01 -0.98 10.16
CA LYS A 164 -17.47 0.02 9.17
C LYS A 164 -16.35 0.94 8.68
N GLY A 165 -15.38 1.22 9.56
CA GLY A 165 -14.18 1.98 9.20
C GLY A 165 -13.02 1.11 8.70
N THR A 166 -13.24 -0.20 8.52
CA THR A 166 -12.19 -1.08 7.97
C THR A 166 -12.17 -0.99 6.45
N PHE A 167 -11.03 -0.67 5.89
CA PHE A 167 -10.79 -0.63 4.44
C PHE A 167 -9.55 -1.41 4.03
N PHE A 168 -9.41 -1.60 2.73
CA PHE A 168 -8.19 -2.09 2.12
C PHE A 168 -7.84 -1.29 0.87
N MET A 169 -6.53 -1.09 0.68
CA MET A 169 -5.97 -0.48 -0.52
C MET A 169 -5.50 -1.58 -1.47
N THR A 170 -5.77 -1.43 -2.75
CA THR A 170 -5.36 -2.38 -3.79
C THR A 170 -4.45 -1.74 -4.81
N ASP A 171 -3.90 -2.53 -5.73
CA ASP A 171 -3.22 -1.99 -6.91
C ASP A 171 -4.24 -1.70 -8.02
N ALA A 172 -4.15 -0.50 -8.61
CA ALA A 172 -4.77 -0.23 -9.90
C ALA A 172 -3.82 -0.69 -11.01
N VAL A 173 -4.34 -1.51 -11.93
CA VAL A 173 -3.54 -2.08 -13.02
C VAL A 173 -4.13 -1.71 -14.36
N THR A 174 -3.24 -1.28 -15.27
CA THR A 174 -3.59 -0.84 -16.61
C THR A 174 -4.25 -1.96 -17.41
N LYS A 175 -5.22 -1.58 -18.25
CA LYS A 175 -5.80 -2.45 -19.30
C LYS A 175 -4.77 -3.12 -20.22
N GLN A 176 -3.54 -2.60 -20.27
CA GLN A 176 -2.44 -3.21 -21.04
C GLN A 176 -2.13 -4.62 -20.57
N LEU A 177 -2.29 -4.94 -19.28
CA LEU A 177 -2.13 -6.31 -18.79
C LEU A 177 -3.15 -7.27 -19.43
N SER A 178 -4.43 -6.90 -19.41
CA SER A 178 -5.46 -7.72 -20.05
C SER A 178 -5.29 -7.80 -21.55
N LYS A 179 -4.90 -6.71 -22.21
CA LYS A 179 -4.56 -6.73 -23.64
C LYS A 179 -3.37 -7.64 -23.92
N GLU A 180 -2.35 -7.66 -23.07
CA GLU A 180 -1.17 -8.53 -23.23
C GLU A 180 -1.56 -10.00 -23.06
N ILE A 181 -2.40 -10.31 -22.07
CA ILE A 181 -2.95 -11.64 -21.85
C ILE A 181 -3.83 -12.09 -23.02
N ASP A 182 -4.75 -11.24 -23.48
CA ASP A 182 -5.69 -11.59 -24.56
C ASP A 182 -4.99 -11.66 -25.92
N ARG A 183 -4.03 -10.77 -26.21
CA ARG A 183 -3.17 -10.84 -27.41
C ARG A 183 -2.43 -12.17 -27.49
N ALA A 184 -2.00 -12.68 -26.34
CA ALA A 184 -1.29 -13.94 -26.24
C ALA A 184 -2.23 -15.16 -26.18
N GLY A 185 -3.51 -15.01 -26.55
CA GLY A 185 -4.50 -16.08 -26.58
C GLY A 185 -5.13 -16.40 -25.23
N GLY A 186 -4.75 -15.70 -24.16
CA GLY A 186 -5.17 -15.95 -22.78
C GLY A 186 -4.05 -16.52 -21.92
N ALA A 187 -4.31 -16.58 -20.61
CA ALA A 187 -3.40 -17.22 -19.66
C ALA A 187 -3.69 -18.72 -19.58
N VAL A 188 -2.64 -19.55 -19.65
CA VAL A 188 -2.72 -21.02 -19.56
C VAL A 188 -2.03 -21.55 -18.32
N GLY A 189 -1.33 -20.71 -17.58
CA GLY A 189 -0.68 -21.19 -16.37
C GLY A 189 -0.13 -20.09 -15.47
N PHE A 190 0.42 -20.55 -14.37
CA PHE A 190 0.87 -19.73 -13.26
C PHE A 190 2.01 -20.46 -12.56
N THR A 191 3.17 -19.81 -12.42
CA THR A 191 4.26 -20.31 -11.57
C THR A 191 4.42 -19.40 -10.36
N VAL A 192 4.52 -20.02 -9.18
CA VAL A 192 4.92 -19.34 -7.94
C VAL A 192 6.24 -19.94 -7.47
N GLY A 193 7.24 -19.10 -7.25
CA GLY A 193 8.49 -19.46 -6.59
C GLY A 193 8.46 -19.07 -5.12
N VAL A 194 8.76 -20.03 -4.24
CA VAL A 194 8.72 -19.89 -2.78
C VAL A 194 10.05 -20.35 -2.21
N THR A 195 10.70 -19.50 -1.42
CA THR A 195 12.04 -19.75 -0.84
C THR A 195 11.97 -20.16 0.63
N GLN A 196 11.02 -19.59 1.36
CA GLN A 196 10.72 -19.94 2.74
C GLN A 196 9.27 -20.30 2.85
N VAL A 197 8.95 -21.32 3.62
CA VAL A 197 7.59 -21.82 3.74
C VAL A 197 7.30 -21.93 5.23
N ASP A 198 6.48 -21.02 5.75
CA ASP A 198 6.02 -21.11 7.14
C ASP A 198 4.94 -22.21 7.22
N PRO A 199 5.18 -23.31 7.95
CA PRO A 199 4.17 -24.35 8.17
C PRO A 199 2.93 -23.85 8.92
N ASN A 200 3.00 -22.68 9.58
CA ASN A 200 1.87 -22.04 10.25
C ASN A 200 1.16 -20.98 9.38
N SER A 201 1.55 -20.82 8.12
CA SER A 201 0.94 -19.85 7.22
C SER A 201 -0.56 -20.11 7.07
N GLN A 202 -1.38 -19.07 7.25
CA GLN A 202 -2.84 -19.16 7.05
C GLN A 202 -3.24 -19.15 5.56
N SER A 203 -2.28 -19.00 4.66
CA SER A 203 -2.48 -19.11 3.22
C SER A 203 -2.70 -20.56 2.84
N ALA A 204 -3.86 -20.87 2.25
CA ALA A 204 -4.16 -22.22 1.75
C ALA A 204 -3.14 -22.68 0.70
N LEU A 205 -2.63 -21.73 -0.09
CA LEU A 205 -1.57 -21.97 -1.07
C LEU A 205 -0.26 -22.36 -0.36
N ILE A 206 0.22 -21.54 0.60
CA ILE A 206 1.49 -21.81 1.29
C ILE A 206 1.39 -23.05 2.15
N GLY A 207 0.29 -23.27 2.87
CA GLY A 207 0.09 -24.50 3.64
C GLY A 207 0.17 -25.77 2.79
N LEU A 208 -0.33 -25.73 1.55
CA LEU A 208 -0.19 -26.83 0.60
C LEU A 208 1.28 -27.00 0.16
N LEU A 209 1.98 -25.90 -0.08
CA LEU A 209 3.40 -25.86 -0.41
C LEU A 209 4.30 -26.33 0.76
N SER A 210 3.93 -26.07 2.01
CA SER A 210 4.61 -26.53 3.23
C SER A 210 4.67 -28.04 3.29
N ASN A 211 3.56 -28.69 2.95
CA ASN A 211 3.47 -30.14 2.94
C ASN A 211 4.34 -30.76 1.84
N VAL A 212 4.47 -30.12 0.68
CA VAL A 212 5.32 -30.59 -0.43
C VAL A 212 6.81 -30.49 -0.08
N ARG A 213 7.24 -29.41 0.57
CA ARG A 213 8.63 -29.25 1.03
C ARG A 213 9.04 -30.30 2.06
N GLY A 214 8.10 -30.81 2.87
CA GLY A 214 8.33 -31.93 3.79
C GLY A 214 8.90 -33.18 3.12
N TYR A 215 8.65 -33.37 1.81
CA TYR A 215 9.21 -34.48 1.03
C TYR A 215 10.60 -34.19 0.45
N MET A 216 11.01 -32.91 0.33
CA MET A 216 12.32 -32.49 -0.21
C MET A 216 12.93 -31.34 0.62
N PRO A 217 13.40 -31.63 1.85
CA PRO A 217 13.83 -30.62 2.83
C PRO A 217 15.05 -29.78 2.42
N SER A 218 15.81 -30.19 1.40
CA SER A 218 17.04 -29.51 0.93
C SER A 218 16.85 -28.63 -0.31
N SER A 219 15.61 -28.42 -0.77
CA SER A 219 15.35 -27.52 -1.90
C SER A 219 15.45 -26.06 -1.44
N GLY A 220 16.42 -25.31 -1.99
CA GLY A 220 16.63 -23.89 -1.70
C GLY A 220 15.60 -22.96 -2.34
N LEU A 221 14.86 -23.47 -3.33
CA LEU A 221 13.74 -22.80 -4.00
C LEU A 221 12.76 -23.87 -4.43
N MET A 222 11.48 -23.68 -4.11
CA MET A 222 10.40 -24.52 -4.61
C MET A 222 9.54 -23.70 -5.57
N THR A 223 9.46 -24.14 -6.82
CA THR A 223 8.55 -23.57 -7.81
C THR A 223 7.38 -24.49 -8.02
N VAL A 224 6.16 -23.94 -7.96
CA VAL A 224 4.96 -24.68 -8.34
C VAL A 224 4.36 -24.06 -9.57
N ASP A 225 4.29 -24.89 -10.62
CA ASP A 225 3.76 -24.55 -11.92
C ASP A 225 2.40 -25.21 -12.11
N TRP A 226 1.36 -24.39 -12.24
CA TRP A 226 0.04 -24.84 -12.66
C TRP A 226 -0.11 -24.53 -14.14
N ARG A 227 -0.34 -25.57 -14.95
CA ARG A 227 -0.72 -25.42 -16.35
C ARG A 227 -2.07 -26.04 -16.59
N SER A 228 -2.95 -25.26 -17.17
CA SER A 228 -4.23 -25.71 -17.69
C SER A 228 -4.08 -26.01 -19.18
N LYS A 229 -4.77 -27.05 -19.64
CA LYS A 229 -4.93 -27.30 -21.08
C LYS A 229 -5.86 -26.27 -21.72
N ASP A 230 -6.75 -25.69 -20.91
CA ASP A 230 -7.72 -24.69 -21.32
C ASP A 230 -7.35 -23.29 -20.83
N LYS A 231 -7.90 -22.26 -21.48
CA LYS A 231 -7.72 -20.85 -21.08
C LYS A 231 -8.26 -20.61 -19.66
N LEU A 232 -7.43 -20.08 -18.79
CA LEU A 232 -7.83 -19.64 -17.45
C LEU A 232 -8.55 -18.28 -17.55
N PRO A 233 -9.58 -18.03 -16.71
CA PRO A 233 -10.21 -16.71 -16.66
C PRO A 233 -9.20 -15.63 -16.26
N THR A 234 -8.96 -14.65 -17.13
CA THR A 234 -7.98 -13.57 -16.95
C THR A 234 -8.08 -12.91 -15.58
N LYS A 235 -9.30 -12.60 -15.13
CA LYS A 235 -9.54 -11.99 -13.80
C LYS A 235 -9.01 -12.85 -12.65
N LYS A 236 -9.26 -14.16 -12.66
CA LYS A 236 -8.82 -15.08 -11.59
C LYS A 236 -7.31 -15.25 -11.56
N VAL A 237 -6.66 -15.23 -12.72
CA VAL A 237 -5.19 -15.32 -12.82
C VAL A 237 -4.54 -14.08 -12.21
N ILE A 238 -5.10 -12.91 -12.49
CA ILE A 238 -4.64 -11.64 -11.93
C ILE A 238 -4.86 -11.59 -10.40
N GLU A 239 -6.01 -12.06 -9.91
CA GLU A 239 -6.30 -12.18 -8.48
C GLU A 239 -5.32 -13.12 -7.76
N ALA A 240 -5.08 -14.31 -8.32
CA ALA A 240 -4.12 -15.28 -7.77
C ALA A 240 -2.69 -14.74 -7.76
N TYR A 241 -2.31 -13.98 -8.80
CA TYR A 241 -1.03 -13.29 -8.87
C TYR A 241 -0.81 -12.34 -7.68
N ASP A 242 -1.81 -11.51 -7.42
CA ASP A 242 -1.75 -10.49 -6.39
C ASP A 242 -1.88 -11.05 -4.97
N GLU A 243 -2.56 -12.19 -4.79
CA GLU A 243 -2.54 -12.92 -3.52
C GLU A 243 -1.15 -13.46 -3.21
N ALA A 244 -0.49 -14.05 -4.20
CA ALA A 244 0.84 -14.63 -4.04
C ALA A 244 1.89 -13.56 -3.73
N GLN A 245 1.84 -12.37 -4.35
CA GLN A 245 2.82 -11.29 -4.08
C GLN A 245 2.76 -10.69 -2.66
N LYS A 246 1.72 -10.96 -1.88
CA LYS A 246 1.55 -10.42 -0.51
C LYS A 246 2.13 -11.30 0.58
N GLN A 247 2.69 -12.43 0.19
CA GLN A 247 3.19 -13.42 1.10
C GLN A 247 4.70 -13.27 1.07
N ASP A 248 5.28 -12.95 2.22
CA ASP A 248 6.71 -12.68 2.37
C ASP A 248 7.55 -13.90 1.94
N GLU A 249 6.94 -15.08 1.98
CA GLU A 249 7.43 -16.37 1.52
C GLU A 249 7.59 -16.49 -0.01
N VAL A 250 6.82 -15.73 -0.77
CA VAL A 250 6.76 -15.80 -2.23
C VAL A 250 7.79 -14.86 -2.85
N GLU A 251 8.82 -15.44 -3.46
CA GLU A 251 9.89 -14.70 -4.11
C GLU A 251 9.52 -14.26 -5.53
N SER A 252 8.79 -15.09 -6.27
CA SER A 252 8.45 -14.79 -7.66
C SER A 252 7.10 -15.34 -8.09
N VAL A 253 6.45 -14.61 -8.99
CA VAL A 253 5.19 -15.02 -9.59
C VAL A 253 5.25 -14.74 -11.09
N ILE A 254 4.88 -15.74 -11.90
CA ILE A 254 4.93 -15.74 -13.36
C ILE A 254 3.58 -16.18 -13.91
N ILE A 255 2.99 -15.40 -14.82
CA ILE A 255 1.81 -15.81 -15.59
C ILE A 255 2.28 -16.39 -16.91
N HIS A 256 1.87 -17.62 -17.24
CA HIS A 256 2.14 -18.25 -18.54
C HIS A 256 1.00 -17.99 -19.51
N LEU A 257 1.35 -17.58 -20.72
CA LEU A 257 0.42 -17.22 -21.76
C LEU A 257 0.31 -18.33 -22.82
N SER A 258 -0.80 -18.35 -23.56
CA SER A 258 -1.11 -19.44 -24.50
C SER A 258 -0.13 -19.52 -25.66
N ASP A 259 0.48 -18.39 -26.02
CA ASP A 259 1.52 -18.28 -27.05
C ASP A 259 2.92 -18.74 -26.58
N GLY A 260 3.04 -19.20 -25.34
CA GLY A 260 4.31 -19.64 -24.74
C GLY A 260 5.14 -18.52 -24.11
N SER A 261 4.70 -17.26 -24.20
CA SER A 261 5.33 -16.15 -23.49
C SER A 261 4.92 -16.12 -22.01
N SER A 262 5.60 -15.29 -21.21
CA SER A 262 5.33 -15.18 -19.76
C SER A 262 5.42 -13.75 -19.24
N ILE A 263 4.53 -13.42 -18.30
CA ILE A 263 4.52 -12.14 -17.59
C ILE A 263 5.15 -12.33 -16.21
N ARG A 264 6.30 -11.69 -15.99
CA ARG A 264 7.04 -11.70 -14.72
C ARG A 264 6.92 -10.32 -14.09
N GLY A 265 6.09 -10.17 -13.06
CA GLY A 265 5.88 -8.88 -12.37
C GLY A 265 4.68 -8.08 -12.90
N LEU A 266 3.79 -7.64 -12.00
CA LEU A 266 2.75 -6.65 -12.34
C LEU A 266 3.23 -5.19 -12.26
N SER A 267 4.44 -4.94 -11.73
CA SER A 267 4.96 -3.60 -11.48
C SER A 267 4.97 -2.69 -12.72
N LYS A 268 5.16 -3.25 -13.92
CA LYS A 268 5.12 -2.48 -15.18
C LYS A 268 3.71 -2.04 -15.59
N PHE A 269 2.69 -2.70 -15.05
CA PHE A 269 1.29 -2.41 -15.35
C PHE A 269 0.57 -1.65 -14.24
N LYS A 270 1.20 -1.45 -13.07
CA LYS A 270 0.62 -0.63 -12.00
C LYS A 270 0.53 0.83 -12.47
N ILE A 271 -0.59 1.48 -12.20
CA ILE A 271 -0.78 2.90 -12.50
C ILE A 271 0.05 3.72 -11.49
N LYS A 272 1.14 4.31 -11.98
CA LYS A 272 2.10 5.08 -11.18
C LYS A 272 2.75 6.18 -12.02
N GLN A 273 3.21 7.24 -11.37
CA GLN A 273 3.93 8.33 -11.99
C GLN A 273 5.21 8.63 -11.19
N THR A 274 6.33 8.75 -11.90
CA THR A 274 7.57 9.22 -11.30
C THR A 274 7.61 10.74 -11.35
N VAL A 275 7.79 11.38 -10.21
CA VAL A 275 7.93 12.83 -10.06
C VAL A 275 9.30 13.16 -9.49
N HIS A 276 9.84 14.32 -9.85
CA HIS A 276 11.13 14.81 -9.34
C HIS A 276 10.88 15.99 -8.42
N VAL A 277 11.23 15.95 -7.16
CA VAL A 277 10.95 17.04 -6.19
C VAL A 277 12.25 17.53 -5.56
N GLU A 278 12.25 18.77 -5.11
CA GLU A 278 13.38 19.37 -4.38
C GLU A 278 13.68 18.55 -3.11
N ASP A 279 14.96 18.23 -2.89
CA ASP A 279 15.48 17.64 -1.66
C ASP A 279 15.71 18.75 -0.64
N VAL A 280 14.93 18.75 0.44
CA VAL A 280 15.09 19.71 1.54
C VAL A 280 16.12 19.26 2.57
N GLY A 281 16.79 18.12 2.33
CA GLY A 281 17.79 17.53 3.22
C GLY A 281 17.39 16.13 3.66
N GLY A 282 18.37 15.25 3.86
CA GLY A 282 18.10 13.88 4.32
C GLY A 282 17.41 12.98 3.29
N ARG A 283 17.38 13.38 2.00
CA ARG A 283 16.49 12.81 0.99
C ARG A 283 15.01 13.06 1.31
N ASN A 284 14.65 14.07 2.11
CA ASN A 284 13.26 14.42 2.35
C ASN A 284 12.74 15.29 1.20
N PRO A 285 11.55 15.01 0.64
CA PRO A 285 10.98 15.83 -0.41
C PRO A 285 10.45 17.14 0.18
N SER A 286 10.55 18.23 -0.59
CA SER A 286 9.78 19.44 -0.32
C SER A 286 8.30 19.10 -0.25
N GLN A 287 7.71 19.17 0.95
CA GLN A 287 6.32 18.77 1.19
C GLN A 287 5.35 19.55 0.29
N ALA A 288 5.53 20.87 0.19
CA ALA A 288 4.69 21.72 -0.64
C ALA A 288 4.77 21.34 -2.13
N GLU A 289 5.98 21.04 -2.63
CA GLU A 289 6.15 20.66 -4.02
C GLU A 289 5.58 19.25 -4.30
N LEU A 290 5.80 18.30 -3.39
CA LEU A 290 5.26 16.95 -3.50
C LEU A 290 3.73 16.96 -3.49
N LYS A 291 3.10 17.68 -2.55
CA LYS A 291 1.63 17.84 -2.49
C LYS A 291 1.08 18.41 -3.80
N ARG A 292 1.71 19.45 -4.36
CA ARG A 292 1.32 20.00 -5.67
C ARG A 292 1.39 18.93 -6.78
N LYS A 293 2.45 18.11 -6.81
CA LYS A 293 2.59 17.06 -7.84
C LYS A 293 1.59 15.92 -7.65
N MET A 294 1.20 15.61 -6.42
CA MET A 294 0.11 14.66 -6.17
C MET A 294 -1.24 15.18 -6.69
N VAL A 295 -1.53 16.47 -6.52
CA VAL A 295 -2.75 17.10 -7.06
C VAL A 295 -2.73 17.10 -8.59
N LEU A 296 -1.62 17.50 -9.21
CA LEU A 296 -1.47 17.45 -10.68
C LEU A 296 -1.65 16.02 -11.21
N TYR A 297 -1.13 15.03 -10.49
CA TYR A 297 -1.33 13.63 -10.87
C TYR A 297 -2.80 13.22 -10.76
N LEU A 298 -3.51 13.63 -9.70
CA LEU A 298 -4.95 13.40 -9.59
C LEU A 298 -5.72 14.02 -10.77
N GLU A 299 -5.41 15.27 -11.13
CA GLU A 299 -6.02 15.94 -12.28
C GLU A 299 -5.79 15.14 -13.58
N GLU A 300 -4.59 14.62 -13.80
CA GLU A 300 -4.27 13.75 -14.93
C GLU A 300 -5.14 12.47 -14.93
N LEU A 301 -5.32 11.83 -13.77
CA LEU A 301 -6.12 10.61 -13.64
C LEU A 301 -7.64 10.84 -13.88
N CYS A 302 -8.14 12.03 -13.53
CA CYS A 302 -9.54 12.41 -13.72
C CYS A 302 -9.83 12.95 -15.12
N THR A 303 -8.81 13.47 -15.82
CA THR A 303 -8.95 14.07 -17.14
C THR A 303 -9.12 12.98 -18.21
N PRO A 304 -10.15 13.08 -19.08
CA PRO A 304 -10.27 12.16 -20.21
C PRO A 304 -9.05 12.24 -21.13
N GLY A 305 -8.47 11.08 -21.44
CA GLY A 305 -7.40 10.95 -22.42
C GLY A 305 -7.87 11.18 -23.85
N ALA A 306 -6.95 11.00 -24.81
CA ALA A 306 -7.24 11.15 -26.24
C ALA A 306 -8.32 10.18 -26.77
N ASP A 307 -8.56 9.08 -26.07
CA ASP A 307 -9.63 8.11 -26.35
C ASP A 307 -10.97 8.48 -25.70
N GLY A 308 -11.07 9.68 -25.10
CA GLY A 308 -12.26 10.18 -24.41
C GLY A 308 -12.51 9.49 -23.06
N LYS A 309 -11.57 8.68 -22.58
CA LYS A 309 -11.73 7.88 -21.36
C LYS A 309 -10.87 8.41 -20.23
N ARG A 310 -11.45 8.47 -19.04
CA ARG A 310 -10.76 8.79 -17.79
C ARG A 310 -10.31 7.52 -17.06
N ILE A 311 -9.31 7.65 -16.20
CA ILE A 311 -8.84 6.56 -15.33
C ILE A 311 -9.72 6.50 -14.07
N LEU A 312 -9.99 7.65 -13.47
CA LEU A 312 -10.88 7.81 -12.32
C LEU A 312 -12.16 8.53 -12.70
N ASP A 313 -13.28 8.08 -12.15
CA ASP A 313 -14.55 8.80 -12.24
C ASP A 313 -14.70 9.91 -11.17
N GLU A 314 -15.83 10.61 -11.18
CA GLU A 314 -16.15 11.69 -10.22
C GLU A 314 -16.32 11.23 -8.77
N SER A 315 -16.39 9.92 -8.53
CA SER A 315 -16.39 9.32 -7.20
C SER A 315 -14.99 8.88 -6.75
N GLY A 316 -13.99 9.00 -7.63
CA GLY A 316 -12.66 8.46 -7.42
C GLY A 316 -12.60 6.94 -7.55
N ALA A 317 -13.61 6.30 -8.13
CA ALA A 317 -13.54 4.89 -8.48
C ALA A 317 -12.82 4.72 -9.83
N LEU A 318 -12.24 3.54 -10.04
CA LEU A 318 -11.69 3.17 -11.34
C LEU A 318 -12.81 3.17 -12.38
N ALA A 319 -12.66 3.98 -13.43
CA ALA A 319 -13.57 3.99 -14.56
C ALA A 319 -13.42 2.72 -15.42
N ASP A 320 -14.34 2.49 -16.38
CA ASP A 320 -14.52 1.29 -17.24
C ASP A 320 -13.27 0.75 -17.96
N ASN A 321 -12.10 1.37 -17.78
CA ASN A 321 -10.84 0.98 -18.37
C ASN A 321 -9.82 0.35 -17.44
N GLU A 322 -10.04 0.38 -16.14
CA GLU A 322 -9.04 -0.11 -15.20
C GLU A 322 -9.54 -1.27 -14.36
N ILE A 323 -8.59 -2.14 -14.01
CA ILE A 323 -8.92 -3.37 -13.28
C ILE A 323 -8.60 -3.17 -11.82
N PHE A 324 -9.65 -3.31 -11.02
CA PHE A 324 -9.54 -3.49 -9.58
C PHE A 324 -9.10 -4.93 -9.28
N ILE A 325 -8.02 -5.09 -8.52
CA ILE A 325 -7.54 -6.39 -8.06
C ILE A 325 -7.65 -6.44 -6.53
N PRO A 326 -8.61 -7.18 -5.95
CA PRO A 326 -8.80 -7.23 -4.51
C PRO A 326 -7.59 -7.84 -3.80
N ASN A 327 -7.22 -7.25 -2.67
CA ASN A 327 -6.38 -7.94 -1.69
C ASN A 327 -7.21 -9.03 -1.00
N SER A 328 -7.12 -10.28 -1.45
CA SER A 328 -7.89 -11.39 -0.90
C SER A 328 -7.45 -11.73 0.54
N ARG A 329 -8.14 -11.15 1.52
CA ARG A 329 -8.44 -11.83 2.80
C ARG A 329 -9.94 -11.72 3.02
N ARG A 330 -10.70 -12.77 2.68
CA ARG A 330 -12.08 -12.94 3.18
C ARG A 330 -12.27 -14.30 3.83
N SER A 331 -12.49 -14.20 5.13
CA SER A 331 -13.36 -15.01 5.99
C SER A 331 -14.11 -16.17 5.33
N LYS A 332 -13.84 -17.37 5.81
CA LYS A 332 -14.76 -18.51 5.74
C LYS A 332 -16.13 -18.06 6.26
N LYS A 333 -17.13 -18.09 5.38
CA LYS A 333 -18.56 -18.12 5.74
C LYS A 333 -18.72 -19.37 6.61
N ARG A 334 -18.96 -19.22 7.92
CA ARG A 334 -19.51 -20.32 8.72
C ARG A 334 -20.96 -20.45 8.28
N GLU A 335 -21.25 -21.52 7.56
CA GLU A 335 -22.63 -21.99 7.41
C GLU A 335 -23.16 -22.29 8.82
N ALA A 336 -24.30 -21.68 9.14
CA ALA A 336 -25.06 -22.01 10.33
C ALA A 336 -25.54 -23.45 10.16
N GLY A 337 -25.02 -24.35 10.98
CA GLY A 337 -25.58 -25.68 11.13
C GLY A 337 -26.88 -25.56 11.91
N GLU A 338 -27.97 -26.00 11.29
CA GLU A 338 -29.15 -26.49 11.98
C GLU A 338 -28.75 -27.61 12.94
N GLY A 339 -29.23 -27.52 14.18
CA GLY A 339 -29.03 -28.47 15.27
C GLY A 339 -29.81 -27.99 16.49
#